data_AF-A0A349MKL6-F1
#
_entry.id   AF-A0A349MKL6-F1
#
_cell.length_a   1.000
_cell.length_b   1.000
_cell.length_c   1.000
_cell.angle_alpha   90.00
_cell.angle_beta   90.00
_cell.angle_gamma   90.00
#
_symmetry.space_group_name_H-M   'P 1'
#
loop_
_entity.id
_entity.type
_entity.pdbx_description
1 polymer ?
#
loop_
_entity_poly.entity_id
_entity_poly.type
_entity_poly.pdbx_seq_one_letter_code
_entity_poly.pdbx_strand_id
1 'polypeptide(L)'
;MTKEQEKSMPGILPLSVRINDDLKDGLSKLVESTERTQSFLTNEALRQYLEQEAWQIQAIQEVVQEVETASEDDFIEHEKVDNWLASWGSENEMELPR
;
A
#
# COMPACT_ATOMS: atom_id res chain seq x y z
N MET A 1 -15.65 -29.34 -27.73
CA MET A 1 -14.51 -28.88 -26.91
C MET A 1 -14.13 -27.49 -27.35
N THR A 2 -14.62 -26.46 -26.63
CA THR A 2 -13.83 -25.57 -25.74
C THR A 2 -13.18 -24.45 -26.55
N LYS A 3 -13.91 -23.39 -26.91
CA LYS A 3 -14.09 -22.13 -26.11
C LYS A 3 -12.78 -21.72 -25.44
N GLU A 4 -11.92 -21.06 -26.21
CA GLU A 4 -10.73 -20.39 -25.73
C GLU A 4 -10.87 -18.89 -26.01
N GLN A 5 -10.56 -18.11 -24.98
CA GLN A 5 -10.27 -16.68 -25.00
C GLN A 5 -11.46 -15.71 -25.14
N GLU A 6 -12.41 -15.78 -24.21
CA GLU A 6 -13.05 -14.53 -23.75
C GLU A 6 -12.08 -13.89 -22.75
N LYS A 7 -11.16 -13.08 -23.29
CA LYS A 7 -10.29 -12.19 -22.51
C LYS A 7 -11.21 -11.33 -21.64
N SER A 8 -11.34 -11.70 -20.37
CA SER A 8 -12.21 -11.02 -19.40
C SER A 8 -11.83 -9.54 -19.37
N MET A 9 -12.67 -8.70 -19.96
CA MET A 9 -12.67 -7.27 -19.67
C MET A 9 -12.88 -7.15 -18.16
N PRO A 10 -12.16 -6.28 -17.43
CA PRO A 10 -12.47 -6.04 -16.02
C PRO A 10 -13.91 -5.53 -15.96
N GLY A 11 -14.83 -6.41 -15.58
CA GLY A 11 -16.25 -6.11 -15.54
C GLY A 11 -16.53 -5.19 -14.37
N ILE A 12 -17.26 -4.10 -14.62
CA ILE A 12 -17.81 -3.28 -13.54
C ILE A 12 -18.90 -4.12 -12.86
N LEU A 13 -18.63 -4.56 -11.63
CA LEU A 13 -19.60 -5.30 -10.82
C LEU A 13 -20.37 -4.31 -9.92
N PRO A 14 -21.71 -4.36 -9.87
CA PRO A 14 -22.47 -3.53 -8.95
C PRO A 14 -22.21 -3.97 -7.50
N LEU A 15 -21.94 -3.00 -6.64
CA LEU A 15 -21.77 -3.21 -5.19
C LEU A 15 -22.94 -2.55 -4.46
N SER A 16 -23.64 -3.31 -3.60
CA SER A 16 -24.66 -2.77 -2.69
C SER A 16 -24.08 -2.72 -1.28
N VAL A 17 -23.97 -1.52 -0.71
CA VAL A 17 -23.46 -1.28 0.64
C VAL A 17 -24.54 -0.59 1.45
N ARG A 18 -24.69 -0.99 2.72
CA ARG A 18 -25.52 -0.25 3.67
C ARG A 18 -24.71 0.91 4.23
N ILE A 19 -25.26 2.11 4.15
CA ILE A 19 -24.69 3.33 4.74
C ILE A 19 -25.72 3.95 5.69
N ASN A 20 -25.26 4.67 6.71
CA ASN A 20 -26.13 5.43 7.60
C ASN A 20 -26.53 6.78 6.95
N ASP A 21 -27.47 7.48 7.58
CA ASP A 21 -27.98 8.76 7.05
C ASP A 21 -26.89 9.84 6.98
N ASP A 22 -25.97 9.88 7.95
CA ASP A 22 -24.86 10.84 7.95
C ASP A 22 -23.95 10.71 6.72
N LEU A 23 -23.57 9.48 6.35
CA LEU A 23 -22.78 9.20 5.14
C LEU A 23 -23.54 9.54 3.87
N LYS A 24 -24.84 9.21 3.83
CA LYS A 24 -25.70 9.51 2.69
C LYS A 24 -25.79 11.01 2.46
N ASP A 25 -26.05 11.79 3.50
CA ASP A 25 -26.16 13.25 3.43
C ASP A 25 -24.84 13.90 3.03
N GLY A 26 -23.72 13.41 3.56
CA GLY A 26 -22.38 13.87 3.17
C GLY A 26 -22.10 13.61 1.69
N LEU A 27 -22.42 12.40 1.20
CA LEU A 27 -22.23 12.02 -0.20
C LEU A 27 -23.11 12.85 -1.14
N SER A 28 -24.37 13.11 -0.78
CA SER A 28 -25.28 13.96 -1.57
C SER A 28 -24.75 15.39 -1.70
N LYS A 29 -24.27 16.01 -0.62
CA LYS A 29 -23.66 17.36 -0.67
C LYS A 29 -22.39 17.38 -1.54
N LEU A 30 -21.60 16.30 -1.51
CA LEU A 30 -20.40 16.21 -2.33
C LEU A 30 -20.73 16.06 -3.82
N VAL A 31 -21.76 15.28 -4.15
CA VAL A 31 -22.29 15.17 -5.53
C VAL A 31 -22.71 16.55 -6.05
N GLU A 32 -23.48 17.32 -5.27
CA GLU A 32 -23.95 18.65 -5.64
C GLU A 32 -22.81 19.66 -5.83
N SER A 33 -21.83 19.66 -4.93
CA SER A 33 -20.73 20.63 -4.95
C SER A 33 -19.64 20.33 -5.99
N THR A 34 -19.49 19.08 -6.42
CA THR A 34 -18.44 18.66 -7.35
C THR A 34 -18.93 18.36 -8.77
N GLU A 35 -20.25 18.33 -8.98
CA GLU A 35 -20.91 17.90 -10.22
C GLU A 35 -20.48 16.48 -10.66
N ARG A 36 -20.09 15.63 -9.70
CA ARG A 36 -19.71 14.23 -9.94
C ARG A 36 -20.84 13.28 -9.58
N THR A 37 -20.88 12.14 -10.26
CA THR A 37 -21.87 11.10 -9.95
C THR A 37 -21.56 10.42 -8.62
N GLN A 38 -22.60 9.91 -7.96
CA GLN A 38 -22.45 9.13 -6.73
C GLN A 38 -21.53 7.91 -6.94
N SER A 39 -21.64 7.23 -8.08
CA SER A 39 -20.79 6.08 -8.42
C SER A 39 -19.32 6.47 -8.57
N PHE A 40 -19.03 7.61 -9.18
CA PHE A 40 -17.67 8.14 -9.30
C PHE A 40 -17.07 8.41 -7.92
N LEU A 41 -17.77 9.19 -7.08
CA LEU A 41 -17.28 9.54 -5.75
C LEU A 41 -17.13 8.32 -4.83
N THR A 42 -18.04 7.34 -4.94
CA THR A 42 -17.94 6.10 -4.17
C THR A 42 -16.73 5.26 -4.60
N ASN A 43 -16.49 5.12 -5.91
CA ASN A 43 -15.31 4.42 -6.42
C ASN A 43 -14.02 5.13 -6.03
N GLU A 44 -14.01 6.46 -6.10
CA GLU A 44 -12.85 7.26 -5.76
C GLU A 44 -12.51 7.15 -4.26
N ALA A 45 -13.51 7.24 -3.39
CA ALA A 45 -13.32 7.02 -1.96
C ALA A 45 -12.82 5.61 -1.64
N LEU A 46 -13.36 4.57 -2.30
CA LEU A 46 -12.90 3.20 -2.14
C LEU A 46 -11.46 3.02 -2.62
N ARG A 47 -11.08 3.63 -3.76
CA ARG A 47 -9.71 3.61 -4.28
C ARG A 47 -8.75 4.23 -3.28
N GLN A 48 -9.06 5.43 -2.79
CA GLN A 48 -8.20 6.13 -1.84
C GLN A 48 -8.06 5.35 -0.54
N TYR A 49 -9.15 4.75 -0.04
CA TYR A 49 -9.09 3.89 1.15
C TYR A 49 -8.21 2.66 0.91
N LEU A 50 -8.38 1.97 -0.23
CA LEU A 50 -7.57 0.81 -0.56
C LEU A 50 -6.10 1.17 -0.73
N GLU A 51 -5.76 2.28 -1.38
CA GLU A 51 -4.38 2.75 -1.50
C GLU A 51 -3.78 3.09 -0.13
N GLN A 52 -4.56 3.72 0.75
CA GLN A 52 -4.14 4.05 2.13
C GLN A 52 -3.98 2.83 3.04
N GLU A 53 -4.70 1.74 2.80
CA GLU A 53 -4.57 0.52 3.61
C GLU A 53 -3.57 -0.46 2.99
N ALA A 54 -3.48 -0.49 1.65
CA ALA A 54 -2.64 -1.45 0.94
C ALA A 54 -1.15 -1.11 1.01
N TRP A 55 -0.75 0.15 1.24
CA TRP A 55 0.68 0.50 1.22
C TRP A 55 1.49 -0.26 2.27
N GLN A 56 0.94 -0.56 3.45
CA GLN A 56 1.65 -1.34 4.47
C GLN A 56 1.81 -2.79 4.04
N ILE A 57 0.75 -3.39 3.50
CA ILE A 57 0.76 -4.78 3.04
C ILE A 57 1.72 -4.92 1.87
N GLN A 58 1.68 -3.98 0.93
CA GLN A 58 2.55 -3.96 -0.23
C GLN A 58 4.01 -3.76 0.19
N ALA A 59 4.31 -2.81 1.08
CA ALA A 59 5.67 -2.61 1.58
C ALA A 59 6.22 -3.84 2.30
N ILE A 60 5.41 -4.53 3.10
CA ILE A 60 5.82 -5.78 3.76
C ILE A 60 6.11 -6.86 2.70
N GLN A 61 5.24 -7.02 1.70
CA GLN A 61 5.42 -8.02 0.64
C GLN A 61 6.67 -7.74 -0.20
N GLU A 62 6.93 -6.49 -0.54
CA GLU A 62 8.12 -6.07 -1.28
C GLU A 62 9.40 -6.37 -0.49
N VAL A 63 9.44 -6.01 0.80
CA VAL A 63 10.59 -6.30 1.67
C VAL A 63 10.80 -7.81 1.85
N VAL A 64 9.73 -8.60 1.99
CA VAL A 64 9.85 -10.07 2.08
C VAL A 64 10.44 -10.63 0.79
N GLN A 65 9.99 -10.17 -0.38
CA GLN A 65 10.54 -10.62 -1.66
C GLN A 65 12.01 -10.20 -1.85
N GLU A 66 12.38 -8.99 -1.42
CA GLU A 66 13.76 -8.51 -1.44
C GLU A 66 14.64 -9.41 -0.56
N VAL A 67 14.20 -9.72 0.66
CA VAL A 67 14.92 -10.61 1.58
C VAL A 67 15.03 -12.05 1.04
N GLU A 68 13.99 -12.57 0.40
CA GLU A 68 14.00 -13.91 -0.21
C GLU A 68 14.95 -14.03 -1.41
N THR A 69 15.23 -12.91 -2.10
CA THR A 69 16.09 -12.89 -3.30
C THR A 69 17.50 -12.35 -3.03
N ALA A 70 17.72 -11.78 -1.84
CA ALA A 70 18.99 -11.28 -1.38
C ALA A 70 20.01 -12.41 -1.13
N SER A 71 21.27 -12.09 -1.37
CA SER A 71 22.42 -12.92 -1.03
C SER A 71 22.91 -12.61 0.40
N GLU A 72 23.72 -13.50 0.99
CA GLU A 72 24.27 -13.26 2.33
C GLU A 72 25.09 -11.95 2.41
N ASP A 73 25.71 -11.54 1.30
CA ASP A 73 26.49 -10.30 1.19
C ASP A 73 25.61 -9.03 1.18
N ASP A 74 24.29 -9.15 0.99
CA ASP A 74 23.36 -8.02 1.06
C ASP A 74 22.95 -7.68 2.50
N PHE A 75 23.35 -8.48 3.49
CA PHE A 75 23.03 -8.29 4.90
C PHE A 75 24.28 -8.00 5.73
N ILE A 76 24.11 -7.11 6.72
CA ILE A 76 25.15 -6.78 7.69
C ILE A 76 24.78 -7.43 9.03
N GLU A 77 25.76 -8.08 9.66
CA GLU A 77 25.61 -8.64 11.00
C GLU A 77 25.22 -7.56 12.01
N HIS A 78 24.19 -7.87 12.81
CA HIS A 78 23.66 -6.97 13.84
C HIS A 78 24.75 -6.40 14.76
N GLU A 79 25.70 -7.22 15.19
CA GLU A 79 26.79 -6.80 16.08
C GLU A 79 27.69 -5.72 15.46
N LYS A 80 27.92 -5.76 14.13
CA LYS A 80 28.71 -4.73 13.44
C LYS A 80 27.97 -3.39 13.42
N VAL A 81 26.67 -3.42 13.18
CA VAL A 81 25.80 -2.22 13.21
C VAL A 81 25.73 -1.65 14.62
N ASP A 82 25.55 -2.49 15.64
CA ASP A 82 25.44 -2.09 17.04
C ASP A 82 26.73 -1.44 17.56
N ASN A 83 27.88 -2.06 17.27
CA ASN A 83 29.18 -1.50 17.64
C ASN A 83 29.43 -0.16 16.97
N TRP A 84 29.07 -0.03 15.69
CA TRP A 84 29.15 1.24 14.97
C TRP A 84 28.25 2.31 15.60
N LEU A 85 26.97 2.02 15.82
CA LEU A 85 26.01 2.94 16.45
C LEU A 85 26.45 3.37 17.86
N ALA A 86 27.03 2.47 18.64
CA ALA A 86 27.53 2.78 19.99
C ALA A 86 28.72 3.76 19.97
N SER A 87 29.49 3.77 18.89
CA SER A 87 30.64 4.67 18.70
C SER A 87 30.28 5.98 17.98
N TRP A 88 29.06 6.10 17.45
CA TRP A 88 28.65 7.20 16.57
C TRP A 88 28.71 8.56 17.28
N GLY A 89 29.43 9.52 16.69
CA GLY A 89 29.61 10.86 17.26
C GLY A 89 30.66 10.95 18.36
N SER A 90 31.40 9.86 18.63
CA SER A 90 32.54 9.84 19.54
C SER A 90 33.86 10.14 18.83
N GLU A 91 34.91 10.45 19.59
CA GLU A 91 36.27 10.61 19.03
C GLU A 91 36.83 9.33 18.39
N ASN A 92 36.24 8.16 18.71
CA ASN A 92 36.63 6.85 18.17
C ASN A 92 35.49 6.20 17.36
N GLU A 93 34.73 7.01 16.62
CA GLU A 93 33.69 6.50 15.73
C GLU A 93 34.23 5.43 14.76
N MET A 94 33.59 4.28 14.75
CA MET A 94 33.95 3.15 13.90
C MET A 94 33.51 3.40 12.45
N GLU A 95 34.10 2.67 11.50
CA GLU A 95 33.66 2.77 10.10
C GLU A 95 32.25 2.22 9.92
N LEU A 96 31.46 2.88 9.06
CA LEU A 96 30.14 2.42 8.67
C LEU A 96 30.27 0.99 8.12
N PRO A 97 29.59 0.00 8.71
CA PRO A 97 29.65 -1.37 8.22
C PRO A 97 29.02 -1.43 6.83
N ARG A 98 29.60 -2.27 5.96
CA ARG A 98 29.19 -2.49 4.58
C ARG A 98 29.06 -3.97 4.31
#